data_AF-A0A833D4F0-F1
#
_entry.id   AF-A0A833D4F0-F1
#
_cell.length_a   1.000
_cell.length_b   1.000
_cell.length_c   1.000
_cell.angle_alpha   90.00
_cell.angle_beta   90.00
_cell.angle_gamma   90.00
#
_symmetry.space_group_name_H-M   'P 1'
#
loop_
_entity.id
_entity.type
_entity.pdbx_description
1 polymer ?
#
loop_
_entity_poly.entity_id
_entity_poly.type
_entity_poly.pdbx_seq_one_letter_code
_entity_poly.pdbx_strand_id
1 'polypeptide(L)'
;MPANLPPWLGEAAKAVAGGAVFFLILLLVFRLIELTRPKARRLRIFRKGVWTDIAYAAFTPLVTRAVTRFSVTIVIIPFALIAYGQVDRDLILNGFGPMGRVPYPAQAALILLLGDFIGYWGHRAFHAGRLWRFHAVHHSSDDLDWLSSLRVHPVNDALMRVAGALPVLSLGFAPAAVAAVLPLLTLMAILIHANVDWDWGPLRAIIVSPRFHRW
;
A
#
# COMPACT_ATOMS: atom_id res chain seq x y z
N MET A 1 -39.78 -13.30 18.53
CA MET A 1 -39.34 -12.95 17.16
C MET A 1 -37.86 -12.62 17.22
N PRO A 2 -36.97 -13.29 16.47
CA PRO A 2 -35.57 -12.87 16.44
C PRO A 2 -35.51 -11.44 15.89
N ALA A 3 -34.82 -10.55 16.59
CA ALA A 3 -34.62 -9.18 16.14
C ALA A 3 -33.88 -9.21 14.80
N ASN A 4 -34.47 -8.64 13.76
CA ASN A 4 -33.80 -8.46 12.48
C ASN A 4 -32.61 -7.53 12.70
N LEU A 5 -31.40 -8.09 12.65
CA LEU A 5 -30.18 -7.30 12.76
C LEU A 5 -30.12 -6.26 11.64
N PRO A 6 -29.65 -5.03 11.92
CA PRO A 6 -29.45 -4.02 10.89
C PRO A 6 -28.61 -4.50 9.70
N PRO A 7 -28.94 -4.13 8.45
CA PRO A 7 -28.21 -4.56 7.24
C PRO A 7 -26.72 -4.24 7.27
N TRP A 8 -26.31 -3.15 7.92
CA TRP A 8 -24.91 -2.75 8.04
C TRP A 8 -24.07 -3.75 8.85
N LEU A 9 -24.67 -4.54 9.75
CA LEU A 9 -23.95 -5.59 10.47
C LEU A 9 -23.52 -6.71 9.52
N GLY A 10 -24.35 -7.05 8.53
CA GLY A 10 -24.02 -8.04 7.51
C GLY A 10 -22.85 -7.58 6.64
N GLU A 11 -22.84 -6.32 6.21
CA GLU A 11 -21.74 -5.75 5.42
C GLU A 11 -20.44 -5.62 6.24
N ALA A 12 -20.54 -5.20 7.50
CA ALA A 12 -19.41 -5.18 8.42
C ALA A 12 -18.81 -6.58 8.62
N ALA A 13 -19.67 -7.60 8.82
CA ALA A 13 -19.23 -8.98 8.96
C ALA A 13 -18.51 -9.50 7.70
N LYS A 14 -19.04 -9.21 6.51
CA LYS A 14 -18.38 -9.56 5.23
C LYS A 14 -17.01 -8.87 5.08
N ALA A 15 -16.92 -7.58 5.43
CA ALA A 15 -15.67 -6.84 5.35
C ALA A 15 -14.61 -7.41 6.31
N VAL A 16 -15.01 -7.74 7.55
CA VAL A 16 -14.13 -8.39 8.54
C VAL A 16 -13.68 -9.76 8.05
N ALA A 17 -14.61 -10.59 7.55
CA ALA A 17 -14.30 -11.90 7.01
C ALA A 17 -13.34 -11.83 5.82
N GLY A 18 -13.58 -10.92 4.87
CA GLY A 18 -12.70 -10.70 3.72
C GLY A 18 -11.30 -10.25 4.14
N GLY A 19 -11.21 -9.35 5.12
CA GLY A 19 -9.93 -8.94 5.72
C GLY A 19 -9.20 -10.10 6.37
N ALA A 20 -9.90 -10.94 7.14
CA ALA A 20 -9.31 -12.12 7.77
C ALA A 20 -8.78 -13.13 6.74
N VAL A 21 -9.57 -13.44 5.69
CA VAL A 21 -9.14 -14.32 4.59
C VAL A 21 -7.90 -13.77 3.90
N PHE A 22 -7.87 -12.46 3.59
CA PHE A 22 -6.71 -11.82 2.98
C PHE A 22 -5.46 -11.95 3.88
N PHE A 23 -5.60 -11.71 5.18
CA PHE A 23 -4.51 -11.88 6.15
C PHE A 23 -4.00 -13.32 6.22
N LEU A 24 -4.91 -14.30 6.20
CA LEU A 24 -4.54 -15.72 6.19
C LEU A 24 -3.78 -16.10 4.91
N ILE A 25 -4.18 -15.54 3.76
CA ILE A 25 -3.45 -15.74 2.50
C ILE A 25 -2.05 -15.13 2.60
N LEU A 26 -1.91 -13.89 3.08
CA LEU A 26 -0.60 -13.27 3.26
C LEU A 26 0.27 -14.08 4.22
N LEU A 27 -0.29 -14.51 5.36
CA LEU A 27 0.41 -15.35 6.32
C LEU A 27 0.90 -16.65 5.68
N LEU A 28 0.06 -17.35 4.92
CA LEU A 28 0.43 -18.58 4.23
C LEU A 28 1.54 -18.33 3.20
N VAL A 29 1.35 -17.34 2.32
CA VAL A 29 2.29 -17.02 1.24
C VAL A 29 3.65 -16.62 1.81
N PHE A 30 3.68 -15.67 2.74
CA PHE A 30 4.94 -15.22 3.33
C PHE A 30 5.59 -16.27 4.20
N ARG A 31 4.81 -17.13 4.88
CA ARG A 31 5.37 -18.27 5.58
C ARG A 31 6.10 -19.22 4.62
N LEU A 32 5.50 -19.52 3.47
CA LEU A 32 6.14 -20.36 2.45
C LEU A 32 7.41 -19.69 1.87
N ILE A 33 7.36 -18.39 1.60
CA ILE A 33 8.51 -17.61 1.12
C ILE A 33 9.66 -17.65 2.14
N GLU A 34 9.37 -17.42 3.42
CA GLU A 34 10.37 -17.41 4.49
C GLU A 34 11.04 -18.77 4.70
N LEU A 35 10.37 -19.87 4.34
CA LEU A 35 10.96 -21.23 4.41
C LEU A 35 12.03 -21.48 3.33
N THR A 36 12.08 -20.70 2.25
CA THR A 36 13.02 -20.94 1.15
C THR A 36 14.47 -20.65 1.53
N ARG A 37 14.72 -19.50 2.17
CA ARG A 37 16.05 -19.05 2.62
C ARG A 37 15.91 -18.11 3.83
N PRO A 38 15.48 -18.61 5.00
CA PRO A 38 15.22 -17.76 6.16
C PRO A 38 16.51 -17.07 6.63
N LYS A 39 16.44 -15.76 6.92
CA LYS A 39 17.58 -15.05 7.53
C LYS A 39 17.69 -15.41 9.01
N ALA A 40 16.58 -15.29 9.75
CA ALA A 40 16.47 -15.74 11.13
C ALA A 40 15.75 -17.11 11.16
N ARG A 41 16.49 -18.17 11.52
CA ARG A 41 16.00 -19.57 11.49
C ARG A 41 14.85 -19.86 12.48
N ARG A 42 14.54 -18.96 13.42
CA ARG A 42 13.56 -19.19 14.50
C ARG A 42 12.55 -18.05 14.68
N LEU A 43 12.18 -17.32 13.62
CA LEU A 43 11.06 -16.38 13.75
C LEU A 43 9.76 -17.14 14.05
N ARG A 44 9.24 -16.89 15.25
CA ARG A 44 7.99 -17.44 15.75
C ARG A 44 6.84 -16.67 15.10
N ILE A 45 5.75 -17.38 14.77
CA ILE A 45 4.53 -16.73 14.28
C ILE A 45 4.01 -15.71 15.32
N PHE A 46 4.03 -16.09 16.60
CA PHE A 46 3.73 -15.21 17.72
C PHE A 46 5.01 -14.63 18.31
N ARG A 47 5.62 -13.69 17.59
CA ARG A 47 6.78 -12.94 18.04
C ARG A 47 6.39 -11.70 18.85
N LYS A 48 7.38 -11.06 19.48
CA LYS A 48 7.17 -9.82 20.23
C LYS A 48 6.66 -8.73 19.25
N GLY A 49 5.59 -8.05 19.64
CA GLY A 49 4.98 -6.99 18.83
C GLY A 49 3.96 -7.43 17.79
N VAL A 50 3.67 -8.73 17.63
CA VAL A 50 2.67 -9.23 16.66
C VAL A 50 1.30 -8.56 16.81
N TRP A 51 0.85 -8.36 18.05
CA TRP A 51 -0.44 -7.70 18.32
C TRP A 51 -0.41 -6.21 18.00
N THR A 52 0.73 -5.56 18.20
CA THR A 52 0.95 -4.18 17.78
C THR A 52 0.85 -4.08 16.26
N ASP A 53 1.49 -4.99 15.52
CA ASP A 53 1.43 -5.01 14.06
C ASP A 53 0.01 -5.22 13.56
N ILE A 54 -0.71 -6.20 14.12
CA ILE A 54 -2.12 -6.46 13.79
C ILE A 54 -2.99 -5.24 14.10
N ALA A 55 -2.78 -4.58 15.24
CA ALA A 55 -3.54 -3.39 15.62
C ALA A 55 -3.33 -2.25 14.63
N TYR A 56 -2.08 -1.96 14.25
CA TYR A 56 -1.78 -0.97 13.21
C TYR A 56 -2.35 -1.38 11.84
N ALA A 57 -2.22 -2.65 11.46
CA ALA A 57 -2.71 -3.12 10.18
C ALA A 57 -4.23 -3.06 10.06
N ALA A 58 -4.96 -3.18 11.17
CA ALA A 58 -6.40 -2.97 11.23
C ALA A 58 -6.78 -1.49 11.30
N PHE A 59 -6.11 -0.71 12.15
CA PHE A 59 -6.48 0.67 12.44
C PHE A 59 -6.04 1.67 11.36
N THR A 60 -4.80 1.59 10.89
CA THR A 60 -4.21 2.56 9.96
C THR A 60 -5.04 2.73 8.68
N PRO A 61 -5.48 1.65 7.99
CA PRO A 61 -6.31 1.78 6.80
C PRO A 61 -7.68 2.42 7.05
N LEU A 62 -8.27 2.29 8.24
CA LEU A 62 -9.57 2.91 8.55
C LEU A 62 -9.47 4.44 8.50
N VAL A 63 -8.38 4.97 9.04
CA VAL A 63 -8.10 6.42 9.03
C VAL A 63 -7.68 6.86 7.63
N THR A 64 -6.71 6.16 7.03
CA THR A 64 -6.04 6.65 5.83
C THR A 64 -6.88 6.50 4.57
N ARG A 65 -7.80 5.53 4.49
CA ARG A 65 -8.76 5.41 3.38
C ARG A 65 -9.68 6.62 3.31
N ALA A 66 -10.17 7.09 4.46
CA ALA A 66 -11.03 8.27 4.51
C ALA A 66 -10.26 9.52 4.07
N VAL A 67 -9.07 9.74 4.63
CA VAL A 67 -8.19 10.88 4.28
C VAL A 67 -7.84 10.85 2.80
N THR A 68 -7.34 9.71 2.29
CA THR A 68 -6.93 9.59 0.88
C THR A 68 -8.12 9.83 -0.05
N ARG A 69 -9.29 9.22 0.21
CA ARG A 69 -10.48 9.40 -0.61
C ARG A 69 -10.94 10.85 -0.62
N PHE A 70 -10.94 11.52 0.54
CA PHE A 70 -11.30 12.92 0.64
C PHE A 70 -10.31 13.80 -0.14
N SER A 71 -9.00 13.66 0.11
CA SER A 71 -7.95 14.42 -0.58
C SER A 71 -7.95 14.22 -2.09
N VAL A 72 -8.13 12.99 -2.56
CA VAL A 72 -8.21 12.70 -4.01
C VAL A 72 -9.47 13.32 -4.60
N THR A 73 -10.63 13.13 -3.97
CA THR A 73 -11.91 13.67 -4.47
C THR A 73 -11.89 15.20 -4.57
N ILE A 74 -11.45 15.90 -3.53
CA ILE A 74 -11.47 17.37 -3.49
C ILE A 74 -10.46 18.02 -4.44
N VAL A 75 -9.43 17.29 -4.88
CA VAL A 75 -8.46 17.80 -5.85
C VAL A 75 -8.85 17.39 -7.27
N ILE A 76 -9.11 16.11 -7.50
CA ILE A 76 -9.30 15.56 -8.84
C ILE A 76 -10.64 15.97 -9.45
N ILE A 77 -11.73 16.04 -8.66
CA ILE A 77 -13.03 16.43 -9.22
C ILE A 77 -13.01 17.90 -9.71
N PRO A 78 -12.61 18.90 -8.89
CA PRO A 78 -12.53 20.28 -9.38
C PRO A 78 -11.54 20.43 -10.52
N PHE A 79 -10.38 19.77 -10.44
CA PHE A 79 -9.41 19.78 -11.53
C PHE A 79 -10.01 19.25 -12.83
N ALA A 80 -10.70 18.11 -12.79
CA ALA A 80 -11.35 17.53 -13.96
C ALA A 80 -12.46 18.43 -14.52
N LEU A 81 -13.27 19.05 -13.66
CA LEU A 81 -14.29 20.00 -14.08
C LEU A 81 -13.69 21.26 -14.74
N ILE A 82 -12.59 21.80 -14.20
CA ILE A 82 -11.91 22.97 -14.76
C ILE A 82 -11.22 22.64 -16.09
N ALA A 83 -10.52 21.49 -16.15
CA ALA A 83 -9.71 21.12 -17.31
C ALA A 83 -10.53 20.52 -18.46
N TYR A 84 -11.65 19.85 -18.17
CA TYR A 84 -12.43 19.09 -19.15
C TYR A 84 -13.91 19.43 -19.18
N GLY A 85 -14.42 20.28 -18.28
CA GLY A 85 -15.81 20.74 -18.26
C GLY A 85 -16.83 19.72 -17.75
N GLN A 86 -16.44 18.46 -17.53
CA GLN A 86 -17.32 17.40 -17.07
C GLN A 86 -16.57 16.33 -16.25
N VAL A 87 -17.32 15.62 -15.41
CA VAL A 87 -16.91 14.37 -14.77
C VAL A 87 -17.95 13.32 -15.13
N ASP A 88 -17.66 12.52 -16.13
CA ASP A 88 -18.53 11.46 -16.63
C ASP A 88 -17.97 10.08 -16.30
N ARG A 89 -18.72 9.03 -16.68
CA ARG A 89 -18.33 7.65 -16.46
C ARG A 89 -17.04 7.30 -17.23
N ASP A 90 -16.81 7.90 -18.39
CA ASP A 90 -15.62 7.61 -19.20
C ASP A 90 -14.36 8.11 -18.50
N LEU A 91 -14.37 9.34 -18.00
CA LEU A 91 -13.28 9.92 -17.23
C LEU A 91 -12.97 9.09 -15.96
N ILE A 92 -14.01 8.64 -15.27
CA ILE A 92 -13.87 7.82 -14.06
C ILE A 92 -13.24 6.45 -14.34
N LEU A 93 -13.50 5.88 -15.52
CA LEU A 93 -13.02 4.53 -15.85
C LEU A 93 -11.69 4.55 -16.60
N ASN A 94 -11.56 5.42 -17.60
CA ASN A 94 -10.48 5.45 -18.57
C ASN A 94 -9.47 6.58 -18.32
N GLY A 95 -9.73 7.46 -17.34
CA GLY A 95 -8.89 8.63 -17.09
C GLY A 95 -9.11 9.72 -18.13
N PHE A 96 -8.14 10.62 -18.28
CA PHE A 96 -8.27 11.80 -19.14
C PHE A 96 -6.92 12.24 -19.72
N GLY A 97 -6.97 13.19 -20.65
CA GLY A 97 -5.76 13.77 -21.25
C GLY A 97 -4.91 12.73 -22.01
N PRO A 98 -3.61 13.02 -22.23
CA PRO A 98 -2.72 12.10 -22.94
C PRO A 98 -2.53 10.76 -22.24
N MET A 99 -2.42 10.74 -20.90
CA MET A 99 -2.14 9.51 -20.16
C MET A 99 -3.32 8.53 -20.17
N GLY A 100 -4.57 9.02 -20.13
CA GLY A 100 -5.75 8.17 -20.25
C GLY A 100 -5.89 7.49 -21.62
N ARG A 101 -5.26 8.04 -22.66
CA ARG A 101 -5.28 7.48 -24.04
C ARG A 101 -4.16 6.47 -24.30
N VAL A 102 -3.18 6.37 -23.40
CA VAL A 102 -2.12 5.36 -23.50
C VAL A 102 -2.73 3.97 -23.27
N PRO A 103 -2.31 2.91 -23.97
CA PRO A 103 -2.79 1.56 -23.71
C PRO A 103 -2.57 1.13 -22.25
N TYR A 104 -3.54 0.40 -21.67
CA TYR A 104 -3.51 -0.02 -20.26
C TYR A 104 -2.18 -0.63 -19.78
N PRO A 105 -1.51 -1.53 -20.52
CA PRO A 105 -0.22 -2.08 -20.09
C PRO A 105 0.89 -1.02 -19.99
N ALA A 106 0.90 -0.05 -20.91
CA ALA A 106 1.85 1.06 -20.87
C ALA A 106 1.51 2.06 -19.76
N GLN A 107 0.22 2.30 -19.47
CA GLN A 107 -0.19 3.04 -18.27
C GLN A 107 0.33 2.35 -17.01
N ALA A 108 0.15 1.03 -16.88
CA ALA A 108 0.60 0.27 -15.73
C ALA A 108 2.13 0.37 -15.53
N ALA A 109 2.92 0.26 -16.59
CA ALA A 109 4.37 0.42 -16.54
C ALA A 109 4.80 1.83 -16.10
N LEU A 110 4.14 2.87 -16.62
CA LEU A 110 4.41 4.26 -16.24
C LEU A 110 4.00 4.55 -14.79
N ILE A 111 2.87 4.02 -14.34
CA ILE A 111 2.40 4.14 -12.95
C ILE A 111 3.36 3.42 -12.01
N LEU A 112 3.88 2.25 -12.39
CA LEU A 112 4.90 1.55 -11.61
C LEU A 112 6.17 2.41 -11.45
N LEU A 113 6.68 2.98 -12.55
CA LEU A 113 7.87 3.82 -12.53
C LEU A 113 7.66 5.10 -11.68
N LEU A 114 6.53 5.78 -11.87
CA LEU A 114 6.21 6.99 -11.13
C LEU A 114 5.94 6.70 -9.65
N GLY A 115 5.24 5.60 -9.37
CA GLY A 115 4.95 5.13 -8.02
C GLY A 115 6.22 4.73 -7.27
N ASP A 116 7.16 4.05 -7.93
CA ASP A 116 8.48 3.73 -7.36
C ASP A 116 9.28 5.01 -7.05
N PHE A 117 9.34 5.95 -8.01
CA PHE A 117 10.02 7.23 -7.82
C PHE A 117 9.45 8.02 -6.62
N ILE A 118 8.12 8.20 -6.58
CA ILE A 118 7.45 8.90 -5.47
C ILE A 118 7.65 8.14 -4.16
N GLY A 119 7.54 6.80 -4.20
CA GLY A 119 7.75 5.92 -3.06
C GLY A 119 9.14 6.08 -2.46
N TYR A 120 10.18 6.04 -3.29
CA TYR A 120 11.57 6.20 -2.89
C TYR A 120 11.83 7.56 -2.21
N TRP A 121 11.44 8.66 -2.86
CA TRP A 121 11.68 10.00 -2.31
C TRP A 121 10.82 10.29 -1.09
N GLY A 122 9.57 9.83 -1.08
CA GLY A 122 8.69 9.91 0.08
C GLY A 122 9.30 9.17 1.28
N HIS A 123 9.74 7.93 1.07
CA HIS A 123 10.40 7.13 2.10
C HIS A 123 11.67 7.82 2.63
N ARG A 124 12.52 8.33 1.72
CA ARG A 124 13.72 9.09 2.09
C ARG A 124 13.38 10.35 2.91
N ALA A 125 12.31 11.05 2.57
CA ALA A 125 11.84 12.20 3.34
C ALA A 125 11.34 11.80 4.74
N PHE A 126 10.67 10.66 4.87
CA PHE A 126 10.25 10.10 6.15
C PHE A 126 11.41 9.65 7.03
N HIS A 127 12.57 9.36 6.44
CA HIS A 127 13.82 9.15 7.17
C HIS A 127 14.53 10.45 7.60
N ALA A 128 13.92 11.63 7.39
CA ALA A 128 14.54 12.92 7.69
C ALA A 128 13.65 13.84 8.55
N GLY A 129 14.32 14.68 9.35
CA GLY A 129 13.71 15.81 10.06
C GLY A 129 12.51 15.43 10.93
N ARG A 130 11.41 16.19 10.81
CA ARG A 130 10.19 16.01 11.64
C ARG A 130 9.37 14.78 11.23
N LEU A 131 9.46 14.36 9.97
CA LEU A 131 8.68 13.22 9.46
C LEU A 131 9.13 11.89 10.07
N TRP A 132 10.41 11.80 10.47
CA TRP A 132 10.95 10.67 11.21
C TRP A 132 10.12 10.28 12.43
N ARG A 133 9.51 11.24 13.13
CA ARG A 133 8.70 10.94 14.33
C ARG A 133 7.51 10.02 14.02
N PHE A 134 6.98 10.08 12.80
CA PHE A 134 5.93 9.17 12.34
C PHE A 134 6.51 7.87 11.80
N HIS A 135 7.62 7.97 11.07
CA HIS A 135 8.26 6.80 10.45
C HIS A 135 8.96 5.89 11.47
N ALA A 136 9.42 6.42 12.60
CA ALA A 136 10.01 5.65 13.69
C ALA A 136 9.06 4.58 14.25
N VAL A 137 7.73 4.75 14.12
CA VAL A 137 6.74 3.71 14.46
C VAL A 137 6.93 2.48 13.58
N HIS A 138 7.19 2.68 12.29
CA HIS A 138 7.48 1.59 11.36
C HIS A 138 8.80 0.91 11.69
N HIS A 139 9.80 1.68 12.09
CA HIS A 139 11.12 1.17 12.46
C HIS A 139 11.23 0.68 13.89
N SER A 140 10.11 0.58 14.62
CA SER A 140 10.05 0.17 16.03
C SER A 140 9.96 -1.34 16.24
N SER A 141 9.89 -2.15 15.19
CA SER A 141 9.82 -3.59 15.33
C SER A 141 11.20 -4.17 15.64
N ASP A 142 11.33 -4.84 16.78
CA ASP A 142 12.56 -5.55 17.16
C ASP A 142 12.86 -6.74 16.21
N ASP A 143 11.82 -7.30 15.61
CA ASP A 143 11.86 -8.44 14.72
C ASP A 143 11.31 -8.03 13.35
N LEU A 144 12.11 -8.18 12.29
CA LEU A 144 11.72 -7.88 10.92
C LEU A 144 11.13 -9.12 10.23
N ASP A 145 9.84 -9.05 9.91
CA ASP A 145 9.13 -9.99 9.04
C ASP A 145 8.09 -9.28 8.18
N TRP A 146 7.37 -10.02 7.33
CA TRP A 146 6.36 -9.45 6.44
C TRP A 146 5.26 -8.68 7.19
N LEU A 147 4.92 -9.08 8.42
CA LEU A 147 3.85 -8.46 9.20
C LEU A 147 4.31 -7.12 9.80
N SER A 148 5.60 -7.01 10.15
CA SER A 148 6.19 -5.74 10.62
C SER A 148 6.04 -4.61 9.60
N SER A 149 5.93 -4.93 8.31
CA SER A 149 5.71 -3.93 7.25
C SER A 149 4.37 -3.19 7.41
N LEU A 150 3.42 -3.74 8.15
CA LEU A 150 2.08 -3.18 8.34
C LEU A 150 1.99 -2.28 9.59
N ARG A 151 3.04 -2.23 10.42
CA ARG A 151 3.14 -1.28 11.53
C ARG A 151 3.46 0.11 11.01
N VAL A 152 2.48 0.82 10.46
CA VAL A 152 2.71 2.16 9.88
C VAL A 152 1.84 3.19 10.57
N HIS A 153 2.45 4.30 10.99
CA HIS A 153 1.71 5.41 11.59
C HIS A 153 0.70 6.02 10.59
N PRO A 154 -0.55 6.34 10.99
CA PRO A 154 -1.57 6.85 10.06
C PRO A 154 -1.16 8.09 9.26
N VAL A 155 -0.43 9.02 9.87
CA VAL A 155 0.11 10.20 9.15
C VAL A 155 1.10 9.79 8.06
N ASN A 156 1.98 8.81 8.34
CA ASN A 156 2.91 8.31 7.35
C ASN A 156 2.17 7.67 6.18
N ASP A 157 1.22 6.76 6.46
CA ASP A 157 0.48 6.05 5.41
C ASP A 157 -0.39 7.01 4.60
N ALA A 158 -1.06 7.98 5.24
CA ALA A 158 -1.90 8.95 4.56
C ALA A 158 -1.09 9.85 3.62
N LEU A 159 0.04 10.40 4.08
CA LEU A 159 0.90 11.24 3.25
C LEU A 159 1.48 10.47 2.07
N MET A 160 1.95 9.24 2.28
CA MET A 160 2.46 8.40 1.19
C MET A 160 1.38 8.03 0.17
N ARG A 161 0.17 7.67 0.62
CA ARG A 161 -0.97 7.37 -0.26
C ARG A 161 -1.41 8.58 -1.07
N VAL A 162 -1.53 9.75 -0.43
CA VAL A 162 -1.91 11.00 -1.10
C VAL A 162 -0.84 11.42 -2.10
N ALA A 163 0.44 11.37 -1.70
CA ALA A 163 1.57 11.69 -2.57
C ALA A 163 1.68 10.73 -3.76
N GLY A 164 1.34 9.45 -3.59
CA GLY A 164 1.32 8.47 -4.68
C GLY A 164 0.11 8.62 -5.61
N ALA A 165 -1.08 8.84 -5.05
CA ALA A 165 -2.33 8.86 -5.83
C ALA A 165 -2.55 10.18 -6.57
N LEU A 166 -2.30 11.33 -5.92
CA LEU A 166 -2.65 12.63 -6.51
C LEU A 166 -1.89 12.91 -7.82
N PRO A 167 -0.55 12.82 -7.91
CA PRO A 167 0.16 13.11 -9.15
C PRO A 167 -0.26 12.18 -10.28
N VAL A 168 -0.41 10.89 -9.99
CA VAL A 168 -0.83 9.88 -10.98
C VAL A 168 -2.22 10.20 -11.52
N LEU A 169 -3.20 10.45 -10.65
CA LEU A 169 -4.56 10.76 -11.09
C LEU A 169 -4.66 12.13 -11.77
N SER A 170 -3.90 13.13 -11.31
CA SER A 170 -3.83 14.46 -11.95
C SER A 170 -3.21 14.43 -13.34
N LEU A 171 -2.28 13.50 -13.61
CA LEU A 171 -1.74 13.28 -14.95
C LEU A 171 -2.75 12.62 -15.91
N GLY A 172 -3.88 12.14 -15.39
CA GLY A 172 -4.98 11.57 -16.17
C GLY A 172 -4.89 10.07 -16.42
N PHE A 173 -4.03 9.35 -15.68
CA PHE A 173 -4.03 7.89 -15.73
C PHE A 173 -5.40 7.33 -15.32
N ALA A 174 -5.80 6.23 -15.97
CA ALA A 174 -7.05 5.56 -15.68
C ALA A 174 -7.08 5.07 -14.21
N PRO A 175 -8.11 5.40 -13.41
CA PRO A 175 -8.22 4.92 -12.04
C PRO A 175 -8.18 3.39 -11.94
N ALA A 176 -8.71 2.69 -12.96
CA ALA A 176 -8.61 1.24 -13.07
C ALA A 176 -7.17 0.74 -13.26
N ALA A 177 -6.34 1.45 -14.05
CA ALA A 177 -4.93 1.11 -14.22
C ALA A 177 -4.16 1.33 -12.91
N VAL A 178 -4.45 2.41 -12.18
CA VAL A 178 -3.87 2.66 -10.84
C VAL A 178 -4.25 1.52 -9.90
N ALA A 179 -5.53 1.17 -9.82
CA ALA A 179 -6.03 0.09 -8.97
C ALA A 179 -5.41 -1.27 -9.31
N ALA A 180 -5.12 -1.54 -10.59
CA ALA A 180 -4.47 -2.78 -11.03
C ALA A 180 -3.00 -2.88 -10.61
N VAL A 181 -2.29 -1.75 -10.49
CA VAL A 181 -0.86 -1.70 -10.11
C VAL A 181 -0.66 -1.75 -8.59
N LEU A 182 -1.59 -1.19 -7.81
CA LEU A 182 -1.46 -1.09 -6.35
C LEU A 182 -1.15 -2.43 -5.64
N PRO A 183 -1.77 -3.58 -5.99
CA PRO A 183 -1.44 -4.86 -5.38
C PRO A 183 0.03 -5.25 -5.57
N LEU A 184 0.59 -5.02 -6.77
CA LEU A 184 1.99 -5.35 -7.06
C LEU A 184 2.96 -4.51 -6.23
N LEU A 185 2.74 -3.20 -6.15
CA LEU A 185 3.53 -2.31 -5.31
C LEU A 185 3.42 -2.67 -3.82
N THR A 186 2.20 -3.01 -3.37
CA THR A 186 1.95 -3.41 -1.98
C THR A 186 2.66 -4.72 -1.65
N LEU A 187 2.59 -5.72 -2.53
CA LEU A 187 3.27 -7.01 -2.33
C LEU A 187 4.79 -6.83 -2.32
N MET A 188 5.35 -5.99 -3.18
CA MET A 188 6.78 -5.68 -3.15
C MET A 188 7.17 -4.99 -1.84
N ALA A 189 6.38 -4.01 -1.38
CA ALA A 189 6.60 -3.33 -0.11
C ALA A 189 6.52 -4.26 1.10
N ILE A 190 5.67 -5.30 1.07
CA ILE A 190 5.65 -6.33 2.13
C ILE A 190 6.86 -7.27 2.00
N LEU A 191 7.19 -7.69 0.76
CA LEU A 191 8.27 -8.64 0.48
C LEU A 191 9.63 -8.15 0.97
N ILE A 192 9.95 -6.86 0.80
CA ILE A 192 11.23 -6.31 1.26
C ILE A 192 11.41 -6.38 2.79
N HIS A 193 10.33 -6.57 3.56
CA HIS A 193 10.39 -6.78 5.02
C HIS A 193 10.39 -8.26 5.41
N ALA A 194 10.09 -9.17 4.47
CA ALA A 194 10.01 -10.59 4.79
C ALA A 194 11.34 -11.14 5.32
N ASN A 195 11.25 -12.14 6.21
CA ASN A 195 12.43 -12.80 6.79
C ASN A 195 13.07 -13.79 5.80
N VAL A 196 13.54 -13.29 4.66
CA VAL A 196 14.13 -14.12 3.60
C VAL A 196 15.40 -13.50 3.05
N ASP A 197 16.50 -14.24 2.99
CA ASP A 197 17.83 -13.71 2.61
C ASP A 197 18.05 -13.64 1.10
N TRP A 198 17.08 -13.05 0.38
CA TRP A 198 17.15 -12.83 -1.06
C TRP A 198 17.85 -11.51 -1.39
N ASP A 199 18.79 -11.55 -2.33
CA ASP A 199 19.60 -10.38 -2.71
C ASP A 199 19.42 -9.93 -4.16
N TRP A 200 18.67 -10.69 -4.95
CA TRP A 200 18.43 -10.49 -6.38
C TRP A 200 19.65 -10.55 -7.31
N GLY A 201 20.84 -10.89 -6.84
CA GLY A 201 22.04 -10.96 -7.68
C GLY A 201 22.24 -9.65 -8.47
N PRO A 202 22.48 -9.70 -9.79
CA PRO A 202 22.61 -8.49 -10.63
C PRO A 202 21.37 -7.57 -10.63
N LEU A 203 20.17 -8.11 -10.44
CA LEU A 203 18.92 -7.32 -10.46
C LEU A 203 18.79 -6.38 -9.27
N ARG A 204 19.64 -6.52 -8.23
CA ARG A 204 19.66 -5.65 -7.05
C ARG A 204 19.93 -4.18 -7.36
N ALA A 205 20.47 -3.88 -8.54
CA ALA A 205 20.70 -2.51 -9.01
C ALA A 205 19.40 -1.78 -9.37
N ILE A 206 18.30 -2.51 -9.61
CA ILE A 206 17.04 -1.97 -10.12
C ILE A 206 15.85 -2.39 -9.22
N ILE A 207 15.91 -3.59 -8.63
CA ILE A 207 14.85 -4.13 -7.77
C ILE A 207 15.36 -4.17 -6.33
N VAL A 208 14.61 -3.54 -5.43
CA VAL A 208 14.91 -3.57 -3.99
C VAL A 208 14.75 -4.98 -3.43
N SER A 209 15.74 -5.45 -2.67
CA SER A 209 15.75 -6.78 -2.06
C SER A 209 15.39 -6.77 -0.58
N PRO A 210 14.90 -7.91 -0.04
CA PRO A 210 14.68 -8.07 1.39
C PRO A 210 15.93 -7.84 2.26
N ARG A 211 17.14 -7.84 1.67
CA ARG A 211 18.36 -7.47 2.40
C ARG A 211 18.47 -5.98 2.70
N PHE A 212 17.81 -5.10 1.94
CA PHE A 212 17.98 -3.65 2.08
C PHE A 212 17.24 -3.04 3.26
N HIS A 213 16.10 -3.61 3.68
CA HIS A 213 15.25 -3.06 4.75
C HIS A 213 15.61 -3.58 6.15
N ARG A 214 16.84 -4.08 6.31
CA ARG A 214 17.39 -4.57 7.58
C ARG A 214 18.40 -3.53 8.07
N TRP A 215 17.96 -2.56 8.88
CA TRP A 215 18.88 -1.71 9.66
C TRP A 215 18.89 -2.13 11.12
#